data_AF-A0A9D5EYE2-F1
#
_entry.id   AF-A0A9D5EYE2-F1
#
_cell.length_a   1.000
_cell.length_b   1.000
_cell.length_c   1.000
_cell.angle_alpha   90.00
_cell.angle_beta   90.00
_cell.angle_gamma   90.00
#
_symmetry.space_group_name_H-M   'P 1'
#
loop_
_entity.id
_entity.type
_entity.pdbx_description
1 polymer ?
#
loop_
_entity_poly.entity_id
_entity_poly.type
_entity_poly.pdbx_seq_one_letter_code
_entity_poly.pdbx_strand_id
1 'polypeptide(L)'
;MTTVIPIRPVETVRRGAPRHTPKGRQTSPQARERVAVLCVGLAPRADLLIEHLHRLQDGEGALRHGHLAALAEHLKLSQVEVFEVASFYHHFEIVDDDASVPATVVRVCDSLSCTMAGSQTLMSDLQAALAHDSSVRVQPAPCIGQCHRAPAACVGQRQLPHATVDTVKALLASGDTGPRELPVPEASDLKQLQRLISGELSPDAVLAELKASNLRGLGGAGFPSWRKWETVRAQPGPRHMVVNIDEGEVGTFKDGHVLTSAQAGAPQVLEGLLIAAQVVGIDHVWLYLRDEYHDARVLLQRELDTLKVRLHALTAQYPGYSPPVIELRRGAGAYICGEESALIESVEGKRGLPRLKPPIVALHGVFGRPTLAHNPETLWWLPEILAHGGAWLTTHGRAGRNGLRRFSVSGRVRQPGVYLAPAGITLRELIDEHAGGMADGHTLYAYLPGGASGGILPAALADVPLDFDTLADHGAFIGSMAVVVMGQHDKARDAALNLMRFFEHESCGQCTPCRAGTTKAVELIQAPVWDAPLLAELSQVMRDASICGLGQAAPNPVDSVLRFFPHEVGA
;
A
#
# COMPACT_ATOMS: atom_id res chain seq x y z
N MET A 1 -47.94 -14.38 47.30
CA MET A 1 -48.31 -15.21 46.13
C MET A 1 -47.11 -15.28 45.22
N THR A 2 -46.36 -16.38 45.27
CA THR A 2 -45.13 -16.59 44.51
C THR A 2 -45.52 -17.14 43.15
N THR A 3 -45.35 -16.33 42.10
CA THR A 3 -45.65 -16.72 40.72
C THR A 3 -44.61 -17.73 40.25
N VAL A 4 -44.96 -19.01 40.26
CA VAL A 4 -44.13 -20.08 39.68
C VAL A 4 -44.34 -20.06 38.17
N ILE A 5 -43.29 -19.71 37.41
CA ILE A 5 -43.30 -19.83 35.96
C ILE A 5 -43.20 -21.33 35.62
N PRO A 6 -44.19 -21.92 34.93
CA PRO A 6 -44.13 -23.35 34.60
C PRO A 6 -43.11 -23.58 33.49
N ILE A 7 -42.04 -24.33 33.79
CA ILE A 7 -41.14 -24.86 32.76
C ILE A 7 -41.89 -25.99 32.07
N ARG A 8 -42.38 -25.75 30.85
CA ARG A 8 -42.90 -26.82 29.99
C ARG A 8 -41.72 -27.57 29.38
N PRO A 9 -41.74 -28.91 29.32
CA PRO A 9 -40.78 -29.66 28.52
C PRO A 9 -40.88 -29.16 27.08
N VAL A 10 -39.76 -28.78 26.48
CA VAL A 10 -39.70 -28.54 25.04
C VAL A 10 -40.11 -29.86 24.38
N GLU A 11 -41.26 -29.87 23.71
CA GLU A 11 -41.66 -30.98 22.85
C GLU A 11 -40.44 -31.36 22.02
N THR A 12 -40.09 -32.66 22.02
CA THR A 12 -38.93 -33.19 21.31
C THR A 12 -38.82 -32.51 19.95
N VAL A 13 -37.84 -31.61 19.81
CA VAL A 13 -37.52 -31.00 18.53
C VAL A 13 -37.30 -32.17 17.59
N ARG A 14 -38.21 -32.36 16.63
CA ARG A 14 -38.03 -33.36 15.58
C ARG A 14 -36.66 -33.07 14.97
N ARG A 15 -35.66 -33.88 15.29
CA ARG A 15 -34.37 -33.83 14.60
C ARG A 15 -34.70 -34.10 13.15
N GLY A 16 -34.69 -33.05 12.32
CA GLY A 16 -34.86 -33.20 10.88
C GLY A 16 -33.87 -34.25 10.36
N ALA A 17 -34.25 -34.94 9.29
CA ALA A 17 -33.39 -35.94 8.66
C ALA A 17 -31.95 -35.40 8.51
N PRO A 18 -30.92 -36.21 8.78
CA PRO A 18 -29.54 -35.78 8.64
C PRO A 18 -29.34 -35.23 7.22
N ARG A 19 -28.84 -34.00 7.12
CA ARG A 19 -28.50 -33.42 5.81
C ARG A 19 -27.40 -34.29 5.17
N HIS A 20 -27.70 -34.84 4.00
CA HIS A 20 -26.74 -35.59 3.20
C HIS A 20 -25.75 -34.69 2.44
N THR A 21 -25.97 -33.37 2.47
CA THR A 21 -25.13 -32.36 1.82
C THR A 21 -24.60 -31.34 2.83
N PRO A 22 -23.37 -30.81 2.62
CA PRO A 22 -22.83 -29.74 3.45
C PRO A 22 -23.73 -28.50 3.46
N LYS A 23 -23.70 -27.73 4.56
CA LYS A 23 -24.34 -26.40 4.61
C LYS A 23 -23.64 -25.46 3.62
N GLY A 24 -24.41 -24.73 2.80
CA GLY A 24 -23.90 -23.78 1.82
C GLY A 24 -24.37 -24.08 0.40
N ARG A 25 -23.87 -23.29 -0.57
CA ARG A 25 -24.12 -23.49 -2.01
C ARG A 25 -23.52 -24.84 -2.43
N GLN A 26 -24.27 -25.65 -3.14
CA GLN A 26 -23.74 -26.90 -3.68
C GLN A 26 -22.86 -26.61 -4.88
N THR A 27 -21.69 -27.24 -4.92
CA THR A 27 -20.68 -27.06 -5.96
C THR A 27 -20.98 -27.97 -7.14
N SER A 28 -21.11 -27.39 -8.33
CA SER A 28 -21.31 -28.16 -9.56
C SER A 28 -19.99 -28.81 -10.04
N PRO A 29 -20.04 -29.94 -10.75
CA PRO A 29 -18.84 -30.51 -11.38
C PRO A 29 -18.11 -29.51 -12.29
N GLN A 30 -18.87 -28.69 -13.03
CA GLN A 30 -18.33 -27.66 -13.93
C GLN A 30 -17.56 -26.58 -13.16
N ALA A 31 -18.09 -26.12 -12.02
CA ALA A 31 -17.41 -25.13 -11.19
C ALA A 31 -16.10 -25.67 -10.61
N ARG A 32 -16.07 -26.95 -10.19
CA ARG A 32 -14.83 -27.61 -9.71
C ARG A 32 -13.78 -27.69 -10.80
N GLU A 33 -14.17 -28.14 -11.99
CA GLU A 33 -13.28 -28.24 -13.14
C GLU A 33 -12.73 -26.87 -13.52
N ARG A 34 -13.58 -25.84 -13.54
CA ARG A 34 -13.17 -24.48 -13.88
C ARG A 34 -12.16 -23.91 -12.87
N VAL A 35 -12.40 -24.07 -11.57
CA VAL A 35 -11.44 -23.68 -10.52
C VAL A 35 -10.12 -24.44 -10.68
N ALA A 36 -10.16 -25.75 -10.94
CA ALA A 36 -8.96 -26.55 -11.14
C ALA A 36 -8.12 -26.09 -12.35
N VAL A 37 -8.78 -25.71 -13.45
CA VAL A 37 -8.11 -25.17 -14.65
C VAL A 37 -7.48 -23.81 -14.37
N LEU A 38 -8.22 -22.88 -13.77
CA LEU A 38 -7.74 -21.51 -13.54
C LEU A 38 -6.64 -21.44 -12.45
N CYS A 39 -6.71 -22.31 -11.45
CA CYS A 39 -5.75 -22.36 -10.35
C CYS A 39 -4.58 -23.31 -10.59
N VAL A 40 -4.39 -23.80 -11.82
CA VAL A 40 -3.29 -24.71 -12.16
C VAL A 40 -1.94 -24.12 -11.75
N GLY A 41 -1.10 -24.95 -11.13
CA GLY A 41 0.22 -24.57 -10.64
C GLY A 41 0.25 -23.84 -9.30
N LEU A 42 -0.90 -23.48 -8.71
CA LEU A 42 -0.96 -23.02 -7.33
C LEU A 42 -1.22 -24.18 -6.37
N ALA A 43 -0.49 -24.19 -5.26
CA ALA A 43 -0.72 -25.15 -4.19
C ALA A 43 -2.03 -24.81 -3.46
N PRO A 44 -2.87 -25.80 -3.10
CA PRO A 44 -4.14 -25.57 -2.40
C PRO A 44 -3.90 -25.27 -0.91
N ARG A 45 -3.24 -24.14 -0.62
CA ARG A 45 -2.97 -23.66 0.74
C ARG A 45 -3.90 -22.49 1.08
N ALA A 46 -4.36 -22.44 2.32
CA ALA A 46 -5.25 -21.37 2.80
C ALA A 46 -4.62 -19.97 2.68
N ASP A 47 -3.32 -19.85 2.94
CA ASP A 47 -2.58 -18.59 2.81
C ASP A 47 -2.46 -18.09 1.38
N LEU A 48 -2.74 -18.93 0.38
CA LEU A 48 -2.77 -18.56 -1.03
C LEU A 48 -4.19 -18.22 -1.50
N LEU A 49 -5.18 -18.07 -0.61
CA LEU A 49 -6.57 -17.78 -0.98
C LEU A 49 -6.67 -16.56 -1.92
N ILE A 50 -6.01 -15.45 -1.59
CA ILE A 50 -6.02 -14.23 -2.41
C ILE A 50 -5.42 -14.48 -3.80
N GLU A 51 -4.36 -15.26 -3.90
CA GLU A 51 -3.76 -15.64 -5.20
C GLU A 51 -4.72 -16.48 -6.05
N HIS A 52 -5.50 -17.38 -5.43
CA HIS A 52 -6.53 -18.14 -6.14
C HIS A 52 -7.68 -17.23 -6.58
N LEU A 53 -8.08 -16.27 -5.75
CA LEU A 53 -9.08 -15.27 -6.12
C LEU A 53 -8.61 -14.44 -7.33
N HIS A 54 -7.33 -14.03 -7.38
CA HIS A 54 -6.77 -13.38 -8.56
C HIS A 54 -6.83 -14.26 -9.81
N ARG A 55 -6.56 -15.57 -9.71
CA ARG A 55 -6.69 -16.48 -10.86
C ARG A 55 -8.11 -16.53 -11.42
N LEU A 56 -9.12 -16.55 -10.54
CA LEU A 56 -10.51 -16.52 -10.95
C LEU A 56 -10.88 -15.16 -11.56
N GLN A 57 -10.54 -14.06 -10.87
CA GLN A 57 -10.81 -12.69 -11.33
C GLN A 57 -10.16 -12.39 -12.69
N ASP A 58 -8.88 -12.71 -12.87
CA ASP A 58 -8.17 -12.46 -14.13
C ASP A 58 -8.68 -13.38 -15.26
N GLY A 59 -9.07 -14.62 -14.93
CA GLY A 59 -9.52 -15.61 -15.91
C GLY A 59 -10.96 -15.41 -16.39
N GLU A 60 -11.79 -14.70 -15.63
CA GLU A 60 -13.24 -14.58 -15.88
C GLU A 60 -13.79 -13.17 -15.79
N GLY A 61 -12.97 -12.18 -15.41
CA GLY A 61 -13.36 -10.79 -15.23
C GLY A 61 -14.09 -10.48 -13.92
N ALA A 62 -14.54 -11.51 -13.18
CA ALA A 62 -15.21 -11.40 -11.88
C ALA A 62 -15.15 -12.72 -11.10
N LEU A 63 -15.51 -12.68 -9.84
CA LEU A 63 -15.67 -13.83 -8.94
C LEU A 63 -17.13 -14.28 -8.90
N ARG A 64 -17.42 -15.43 -9.50
CA ARG A 64 -18.78 -16.01 -9.48
C ARG A 64 -19.05 -16.79 -8.20
N HIS A 65 -20.26 -16.67 -7.65
CA HIS A 65 -20.66 -17.37 -6.42
C HIS A 65 -20.42 -18.90 -6.47
N GLY A 66 -20.70 -19.54 -7.60
CA GLY A 66 -20.46 -20.98 -7.81
C GLY A 66 -18.97 -21.34 -7.77
N HIS A 67 -18.11 -20.47 -8.31
CA HIS A 67 -16.66 -20.66 -8.29
C HIS A 67 -16.06 -20.39 -6.92
N LEU A 68 -16.57 -19.41 -6.16
CA LEU A 68 -16.18 -19.22 -4.77
C LEU A 68 -16.54 -20.42 -3.89
N ALA A 69 -17.70 -21.03 -4.11
CA ALA A 69 -18.08 -22.26 -3.42
C ALA A 69 -17.16 -23.43 -3.76
N ALA A 70 -16.79 -23.58 -5.04
CA ALA A 70 -15.85 -24.60 -5.50
C ALA A 70 -14.42 -24.36 -5.00
N LEU A 71 -13.99 -23.10 -4.91
CA LEU A 71 -12.70 -22.72 -4.35
C LEU A 71 -12.63 -23.02 -2.85
N ALA A 72 -13.70 -22.76 -2.10
CA ALA A 72 -13.79 -23.14 -0.68
C ALA A 72 -13.62 -24.66 -0.49
N GLU A 73 -14.26 -25.48 -1.35
CA GLU A 73 -14.05 -26.94 -1.35
C GLU A 73 -12.60 -27.31 -1.69
N HIS A 74 -12.00 -26.67 -2.71
CA HIS A 74 -10.63 -26.91 -3.16
C HIS A 74 -9.58 -26.62 -2.07
N LEU A 75 -9.74 -25.51 -1.35
CA LEU A 75 -8.83 -25.08 -0.28
C LEU A 75 -9.18 -25.64 1.10
N LYS A 76 -10.29 -26.39 1.21
CA LYS A 76 -10.84 -26.89 2.49
C LYS A 76 -11.15 -25.77 3.49
N LEU A 77 -11.64 -24.65 2.98
CA LEU A 77 -12.09 -23.50 3.76
C LEU A 77 -13.61 -23.46 3.83
N SER A 78 -14.15 -22.66 4.74
CA SER A 78 -15.60 -22.39 4.74
C SER A 78 -15.96 -21.44 3.60
N GLN A 79 -17.16 -21.59 3.01
CA GLN A 79 -17.65 -20.66 1.99
C GLN A 79 -17.75 -19.22 2.52
N VAL A 80 -18.03 -19.06 3.82
CA VAL A 80 -18.11 -17.76 4.49
C VAL A 80 -16.73 -17.10 4.50
N GLU A 81 -15.69 -17.83 4.91
CA GLU A 81 -14.32 -17.32 4.95
C GLU A 81 -13.83 -16.87 3.58
N VAL A 82 -14.06 -17.68 2.54
CA VAL A 82 -13.72 -17.31 1.15
C VAL A 82 -14.48 -16.06 0.72
N PHE A 83 -15.78 -15.97 1.02
CA PHE A 83 -16.60 -14.83 0.66
C PHE A 83 -16.18 -13.56 1.40
N GLU A 84 -15.93 -13.63 2.71
CA GLU A 84 -15.50 -12.48 3.53
C GLU A 84 -14.17 -11.90 3.06
N VAL A 85 -13.23 -12.77 2.66
CA VAL A 85 -11.95 -12.35 2.07
C VAL A 85 -12.19 -11.71 0.71
N ALA A 86 -12.94 -12.37 -0.19
CA ALA A 86 -13.22 -11.84 -1.51
C ALA A 86 -13.94 -10.48 -1.46
N SER A 87 -14.89 -10.28 -0.54
CA SER A 87 -15.67 -9.04 -0.45
C SER A 87 -14.93 -7.88 0.23
N PHE A 88 -13.79 -8.15 0.87
CA PHE A 88 -13.01 -7.12 1.57
C PHE A 88 -12.14 -6.28 0.63
N TYR A 89 -11.66 -6.87 -0.46
CA TYR A 89 -10.68 -6.25 -1.35
C TYR A 89 -11.36 -5.61 -2.58
N HIS A 90 -11.05 -4.34 -2.87
CA HIS A 90 -11.77 -3.55 -3.88
C HIS A 90 -11.62 -4.05 -5.32
N HIS A 91 -10.55 -4.79 -5.62
CA HIS A 91 -10.30 -5.28 -6.98
C HIS A 91 -10.99 -6.62 -7.28
N PHE A 92 -11.59 -7.24 -6.28
CA PHE A 92 -12.43 -8.41 -6.45
C PHE A 92 -13.87 -7.99 -6.63
N GLU A 93 -14.47 -8.42 -7.72
CA GLU A 93 -15.87 -8.15 -8.02
C GLU A 93 -16.65 -9.46 -7.88
N ILE A 94 -17.56 -9.53 -6.92
CA ILE A 94 -18.39 -10.72 -6.75
C ILE A 94 -19.70 -10.52 -7.52
N VAL A 95 -20.03 -11.49 -8.36
CA VAL A 95 -21.22 -11.45 -9.23
C VAL A 95 -22.00 -12.77 -9.19
N ASP A 96 -23.26 -12.70 -9.62
CA ASP A 96 -24.07 -13.88 -9.89
C ASP A 96 -23.47 -14.74 -11.01
N ASP A 97 -23.77 -16.05 -10.98
CA ASP A 97 -23.14 -17.02 -11.90
C ASP A 97 -23.42 -16.72 -13.38
N ASP A 98 -24.56 -16.11 -13.69
CA ASP A 98 -25.02 -15.73 -15.03
C ASP A 98 -24.80 -14.25 -15.37
N ALA A 99 -24.23 -13.45 -14.45
CA ALA A 99 -24.01 -12.03 -14.68
C ALA A 99 -22.99 -11.78 -15.81
N SER A 100 -23.31 -10.81 -16.67
CA SER A 100 -22.38 -10.27 -17.67
C SER A 100 -21.36 -9.35 -17.01
N VAL A 101 -20.10 -9.49 -17.39
CA VAL A 101 -18.99 -8.65 -16.91
C VAL A 101 -18.42 -7.84 -18.06
N PRO A 102 -17.94 -6.62 -17.81
CA PRO A 102 -17.27 -5.84 -18.85
C PRO A 102 -15.99 -6.56 -19.31
N ALA A 103 -15.68 -6.48 -20.60
CA ALA A 103 -14.43 -6.99 -21.15
C ALA A 103 -13.23 -6.16 -20.66
N THR A 104 -13.41 -4.88 -20.39
CA THR A 104 -12.36 -4.00 -19.85
C THR A 104 -12.92 -3.00 -18.86
N VAL A 105 -12.18 -2.79 -17.76
CA VAL A 105 -12.49 -1.75 -16.78
C VAL A 105 -11.48 -0.62 -16.93
N VAL A 106 -11.98 0.61 -17.08
CA VAL A 106 -11.23 1.86 -17.03
C VAL A 106 -11.38 2.44 -15.63
N ARG A 107 -10.28 2.49 -14.89
CA ARG A 107 -10.21 3.07 -13.55
C ARG A 107 -9.58 4.46 -13.63
N VAL A 108 -10.32 5.50 -13.27
CA VAL A 108 -9.78 6.87 -13.24
C VAL A 108 -9.45 7.25 -11.80
N CYS A 109 -8.23 7.70 -11.55
CA CYS A 109 -7.77 8.07 -10.21
C CYS A 109 -8.50 9.32 -9.71
N ASP A 110 -9.11 9.26 -8.53
CA ASP A 110 -9.87 10.36 -7.92
C ASP A 110 -9.16 11.02 -6.73
N SER A 111 -7.92 10.61 -6.44
CA SER A 111 -7.12 11.20 -5.37
C SER A 111 -6.71 12.65 -5.69
N LEU A 112 -6.29 13.37 -4.64
CA LEU A 112 -6.09 14.83 -4.66
C LEU A 112 -5.32 15.36 -5.87
N SER A 113 -4.11 14.85 -6.17
CA SER A 113 -3.31 15.34 -7.31
C SER A 113 -4.02 15.16 -8.65
N CYS A 114 -4.77 14.07 -8.84
CA CYS A 114 -5.57 13.83 -10.04
C CYS A 114 -6.81 14.71 -10.09
N THR A 115 -7.47 14.94 -8.96
CA THR A 115 -8.62 15.85 -8.89
C THR A 115 -8.21 17.29 -9.21
N MET A 116 -7.10 17.78 -8.64
CA MET A 116 -6.52 19.09 -8.98
C MET A 116 -6.16 19.19 -10.48
N ALA A 117 -5.81 18.07 -11.11
CA ALA A 117 -5.52 17.99 -12.53
C ALA A 117 -6.75 17.71 -13.42
N GLY A 118 -7.97 17.71 -12.86
CA GLY A 118 -9.22 17.59 -13.62
C GLY A 118 -9.75 16.17 -13.82
N SER A 119 -9.39 15.20 -12.97
CA SER A 119 -9.83 13.80 -13.14
C SER A 119 -11.34 13.59 -13.03
N GLN A 120 -12.07 14.47 -12.34
CA GLN A 120 -13.54 14.43 -12.28
C GLN A 120 -14.18 14.73 -13.64
N THR A 121 -13.64 15.71 -14.37
CA THR A 121 -14.07 16.02 -15.74
C THR A 121 -13.73 14.86 -16.66
N LEU A 122 -12.50 14.33 -16.58
CA LEU A 122 -12.09 13.15 -17.35
C LEU A 122 -13.03 11.95 -17.11
N MET A 123 -13.41 11.69 -15.86
CA MET A 123 -14.36 10.63 -15.50
C MET A 123 -15.71 10.82 -16.21
N SER A 124 -16.30 12.01 -16.07
CA SER A 124 -17.60 12.33 -16.67
C SER A 124 -17.56 12.22 -18.19
N ASP A 125 -16.50 12.75 -18.82
CA ASP A 125 -16.35 12.74 -20.26
C ASP A 125 -16.14 11.31 -20.80
N LEU A 126 -15.39 10.47 -20.09
CA LEU A 126 -15.22 9.05 -20.43
C LEU A 126 -16.53 8.28 -20.29
N GLN A 127 -17.26 8.49 -19.21
CA GLN A 127 -18.57 7.86 -19.00
C GLN A 127 -19.55 8.24 -20.11
N ALA A 128 -19.58 9.51 -20.52
CA ALA A 128 -20.40 9.96 -21.63
C ALA A 128 -19.93 9.38 -22.98
N ALA A 129 -18.62 9.41 -23.25
CA ALA A 129 -18.04 8.95 -24.51
C ALA A 129 -18.13 7.43 -24.73
N LEU A 130 -18.24 6.65 -23.65
CA LEU A 130 -18.28 5.19 -23.66
C LEU A 130 -19.64 4.62 -23.21
N ALA A 131 -20.66 5.47 -23.00
CA ALA A 131 -21.98 5.06 -22.48
C ALA A 131 -22.68 3.97 -23.31
N HIS A 132 -22.37 3.89 -24.62
CA HIS A 132 -22.98 2.92 -25.54
C HIS A 132 -22.18 1.61 -25.67
N ASP A 133 -20.99 1.53 -25.06
CA ASP A 133 -20.14 0.35 -25.11
C ASP A 133 -20.27 -0.46 -23.81
N SER A 134 -21.17 -1.44 -23.81
CA SER A 134 -21.39 -2.33 -22.66
C SER A 134 -20.20 -3.24 -22.35
N SER A 135 -19.20 -3.31 -23.23
CA SER A 135 -17.97 -4.08 -22.98
C SER A 135 -16.97 -3.31 -22.12
N VAL A 136 -17.18 -2.01 -21.89
CA VAL A 136 -16.29 -1.17 -21.09
C VAL A 136 -17.01 -0.57 -19.89
N ARG A 137 -16.40 -0.69 -18.70
CA ARG A 137 -16.88 0.00 -17.50
C ARG A 137 -15.89 1.08 -17.08
N VAL A 138 -16.37 2.31 -16.91
CA VAL A 138 -15.57 3.43 -16.38
C VAL A 138 -15.96 3.67 -14.91
N GLN A 139 -14.99 3.60 -14.01
CA GLN A 139 -15.20 3.74 -12.57
C GLN A 139 -14.08 4.52 -11.87
N PRO A 140 -14.35 5.14 -10.71
CA PRO A 140 -13.30 5.75 -9.90
C PRO A 140 -12.37 4.69 -9.31
N ALA A 141 -11.16 5.13 -8.97
CA ALA A 141 -10.22 4.38 -8.17
C ALA A 141 -9.45 5.31 -7.23
N PRO A 142 -9.09 4.83 -6.03
CA PRO A 142 -8.11 5.49 -5.18
C PRO A 142 -6.75 5.68 -5.88
N CYS A 143 -5.77 6.22 -5.14
CA CYS A 143 -4.47 6.57 -5.69
C CYS A 143 -3.80 5.37 -6.38
N ILE A 144 -3.62 5.43 -7.70
CA ILE A 144 -2.92 4.36 -8.46
C ILE A 144 -1.38 4.55 -8.51
N GLY A 145 -0.81 5.38 -7.62
CA GLY A 145 0.64 5.62 -7.54
C GLY A 145 1.22 6.41 -8.72
N GLN A 146 0.41 7.25 -9.37
CA GLN A 146 0.78 8.06 -10.54
C GLN A 146 0.55 9.56 -10.32
N CYS A 147 0.65 10.04 -9.08
CA CYS A 147 0.37 11.44 -8.74
C CYS A 147 1.25 12.46 -9.48
N HIS A 148 2.48 12.09 -9.85
CA HIS A 148 3.38 12.91 -10.67
C HIS A 148 2.97 12.99 -12.15
N ARG A 149 2.04 12.15 -12.59
CA ARG A 149 1.57 12.07 -14.00
C ARG A 149 0.06 12.29 -14.11
N ALA A 150 -0.48 13.07 -13.18
CA ALA A 150 -1.89 13.39 -13.09
C ALA A 150 -2.40 14.19 -14.33
N PRO A 151 -3.69 14.08 -14.69
CA PRO A 151 -4.63 13.07 -14.19
C PRO A 151 -4.25 11.68 -14.75
N ALA A 152 -4.36 10.64 -13.93
CA ALA A 152 -3.95 9.29 -14.29
C ALA A 152 -5.15 8.34 -14.34
N ALA A 153 -5.09 7.36 -15.24
CA ALA A 153 -6.06 6.28 -15.35
C ALA A 153 -5.35 4.92 -15.52
N CYS A 154 -6.09 3.83 -15.35
CA CYS A 154 -5.67 2.48 -15.68
C CYS A 154 -6.73 1.82 -16.55
N VAL A 155 -6.36 1.36 -17.75
CA VAL A 155 -7.24 0.66 -18.69
C VAL A 155 -6.87 -0.82 -18.66
N GLY A 156 -7.73 -1.67 -18.07
CA GLY A 156 -7.37 -3.04 -17.76
C GLY A 156 -6.24 -3.07 -16.73
N GLN A 157 -5.04 -3.49 -17.15
CA GLN A 157 -3.78 -3.45 -16.39
C GLN A 157 -2.78 -2.41 -16.91
N ARG A 158 -3.16 -1.62 -17.92
CA ARG A 158 -2.32 -0.60 -18.53
C ARG A 158 -2.48 0.74 -17.81
N GLN A 159 -1.46 1.15 -17.06
CA GLN A 159 -1.39 2.50 -16.52
C GLN A 159 -1.23 3.52 -17.66
N LEU A 160 -2.06 4.57 -17.61
CA LEU A 160 -2.10 5.65 -18.58
C LEU A 160 -1.84 6.99 -17.88
N PRO A 161 -0.61 7.52 -17.98
CA PRO A 161 -0.28 8.85 -17.46
C PRO A 161 -0.91 9.95 -18.32
N HIS A 162 -1.19 11.11 -17.71
CA HIS A 162 -1.78 12.28 -18.39
C HIS A 162 -3.00 11.90 -19.25
N ALA A 163 -3.89 11.09 -18.67
CA ALA A 163 -4.98 10.46 -19.38
C ALA A 163 -5.96 11.50 -19.95
N THR A 164 -6.42 11.22 -21.15
CA THR A 164 -7.46 11.97 -21.88
C THR A 164 -8.47 10.98 -22.45
N VAL A 165 -9.65 11.47 -22.84
CA VAL A 165 -10.65 10.63 -23.50
C VAL A 165 -10.06 9.94 -24.74
N ASP A 166 -9.31 10.67 -25.56
CA ASP A 166 -8.72 10.14 -26.79
C ASP A 166 -7.65 9.08 -26.54
N THR A 167 -6.78 9.29 -25.54
CA THR A 167 -5.73 8.32 -25.22
C THR A 167 -6.31 7.04 -24.63
N VAL A 168 -7.37 7.13 -23.81
CA VAL A 168 -8.10 5.96 -23.32
C VAL A 168 -8.78 5.22 -24.46
N LYS A 169 -9.50 5.92 -25.36
CA LYS A 169 -10.16 5.30 -26.51
C LYS A 169 -9.18 4.63 -27.46
N ALA A 170 -8.03 5.26 -27.72
CA ALA A 170 -6.97 4.68 -28.54
C ALA A 170 -6.44 3.38 -27.95
N LEU A 171 -6.28 3.32 -26.63
CA LEU A 171 -5.81 2.14 -25.92
C LEU A 171 -6.86 1.02 -25.88
N LEU A 172 -8.14 1.36 -25.70
CA LEU A 172 -9.25 0.40 -25.82
C LEU A 172 -9.31 -0.19 -27.23
N ALA A 173 -9.15 0.64 -28.26
CA ALA A 173 -9.18 0.22 -29.65
C ALA A 173 -7.98 -0.67 -30.04
N SER A 174 -6.81 -0.49 -29.40
CA SER A 174 -5.66 -1.35 -29.65
C SER A 174 -5.78 -2.73 -28.98
N GLY A 175 -6.58 -2.83 -27.92
CA GLY A 175 -6.71 -4.04 -27.11
C GLY A 175 -5.49 -4.36 -26.23
N ASP A 176 -4.40 -3.59 -26.31
CA ASP A 176 -3.18 -3.78 -25.52
C ASP A 176 -3.33 -3.20 -24.10
N THR A 177 -4.27 -3.76 -23.35
CA THR A 177 -4.61 -3.34 -21.98
C THR A 177 -3.80 -4.09 -20.92
N GLY A 178 -2.80 -4.87 -21.34
CA GLY A 178 -1.88 -5.56 -20.43
C GLY A 178 -0.90 -4.61 -19.72
N PRO A 179 -0.07 -5.12 -18.79
CA PRO A 179 0.97 -4.34 -18.15
C PRO A 179 1.96 -3.74 -19.16
N ARG A 180 2.53 -2.57 -18.83
CA ARG A 180 3.58 -1.96 -19.66
C ARG A 180 4.87 -2.76 -19.55
N GLU A 181 5.62 -2.82 -20.65
CA GLU A 181 7.00 -3.24 -20.58
C GLU A 181 7.85 -2.14 -19.91
N LEU A 182 8.57 -2.53 -18.86
CA LEU A 182 9.49 -1.65 -18.14
C LEU A 182 10.94 -1.90 -18.61
N PRO A 183 11.81 -0.88 -18.55
CA PRO A 183 13.23 -1.06 -18.83
C PRO A 183 13.84 -2.22 -18.03
N VAL A 184 14.78 -2.94 -18.64
CA VAL A 184 15.56 -3.95 -17.93
C VAL A 184 16.50 -3.24 -16.96
N PRO A 185 16.45 -3.54 -15.65
CA PRO A 185 17.33 -2.91 -14.68
C PRO A 185 18.74 -3.47 -14.83
N GLU A 186 19.71 -2.65 -14.45
CA GLU A 186 21.10 -3.09 -14.31
C GLU A 186 21.17 -4.22 -13.27
N ALA A 187 21.82 -5.32 -13.65
CA ALA A 187 21.99 -6.45 -12.73
C ALA A 187 22.91 -6.03 -11.57
N SER A 188 22.45 -6.20 -10.33
CA SER A 188 23.34 -6.17 -9.15
C SER A 188 24.31 -7.34 -9.24
N ASP A 189 25.58 -7.20 -8.88
CA ASP A 189 26.53 -8.31 -8.76
C ASP A 189 26.42 -9.05 -7.41
N LEU A 190 25.50 -8.64 -6.54
CA LEU A 190 25.35 -9.13 -5.16
C LEU A 190 26.64 -8.97 -4.34
N LYS A 191 27.47 -7.96 -4.64
CA LYS A 191 28.80 -7.79 -4.06
C LYS A 191 28.78 -7.71 -2.54
N GLN A 192 27.89 -6.93 -1.94
CA GLN A 192 27.85 -6.76 -0.49
C GLN A 192 27.37 -8.04 0.19
N LEU A 193 26.41 -8.75 -0.42
CA LEU A 193 26.04 -10.09 0.02
C LEU A 193 27.22 -11.07 -0.06
N GLN A 194 27.98 -11.07 -1.16
CA GLN A 194 29.15 -11.93 -1.33
C GLN A 194 30.22 -11.67 -0.27
N ARG A 195 30.49 -10.40 0.07
CA ARG A 195 31.39 -10.03 1.17
C ARG A 195 30.90 -10.58 2.51
N LEU A 196 29.59 -10.57 2.75
CA LEU A 196 28.98 -11.10 3.98
C LEU A 196 29.07 -12.64 4.04
N ILE A 197 28.71 -13.36 2.98
CA ILE A 197 28.68 -14.83 2.98
C ILE A 197 30.08 -15.46 2.89
N SER A 198 31.06 -14.75 2.35
CA SER A 198 32.47 -15.17 2.34
C SER A 198 33.18 -14.94 3.68
N GLY A 199 32.59 -14.13 4.57
CA GLY A 199 33.16 -13.78 5.88
C GLY A 199 34.07 -12.56 5.87
N GLU A 200 34.22 -11.84 4.74
CA GLU A 200 34.90 -10.54 4.70
C GLU A 200 34.18 -9.50 5.57
N LEU A 201 32.85 -9.51 5.54
CA LEU A 201 31.99 -8.74 6.44
C LEU A 201 31.31 -9.68 7.43
N SER A 202 31.36 -9.35 8.72
CA SER A 202 30.60 -10.09 9.73
C SER A 202 29.18 -9.51 9.89
N PRO A 203 28.18 -10.31 10.31
CA PRO A 203 26.84 -9.81 10.61
C PRO A 203 26.81 -8.67 11.63
N ASP A 204 27.71 -8.69 12.62
CA ASP A 204 27.81 -7.64 13.64
C ASP A 204 28.42 -6.36 13.08
N ALA A 205 29.37 -6.46 12.14
CA ALA A 205 29.87 -5.30 11.41
C ALA A 205 28.75 -4.66 10.56
N VAL A 206 27.96 -5.46 9.83
CA VAL A 206 26.80 -4.94 9.08
C VAL A 206 25.81 -4.21 9.98
N LEU A 207 25.50 -4.77 11.16
CA LEU A 207 24.61 -4.13 12.12
C LEU A 207 25.22 -2.83 12.69
N ALA A 208 26.53 -2.80 12.93
CA ALA A 208 27.24 -1.61 13.36
C ALA A 208 27.20 -0.50 12.30
N GLU A 209 27.41 -0.82 11.03
CA GLU A 209 27.29 0.13 9.92
C GLU A 209 25.85 0.64 9.77
N LEU A 210 24.85 -0.25 9.86
CA LEU A 210 23.45 0.15 9.84
C LEU A 210 23.11 1.09 11.00
N LYS A 211 23.64 0.84 12.20
CA LYS A 211 23.47 1.71 13.36
C LYS A 211 24.16 3.06 13.17
N ALA A 212 25.38 3.07 12.65
CA ALA A 212 26.15 4.28 12.35
C ALA A 212 25.48 5.15 11.28
N SER A 213 24.77 4.53 10.31
CA SER A 213 24.03 5.25 9.28
C SER A 213 22.83 6.05 9.77
N ASN A 214 22.35 5.74 10.99
CA ASN A 214 21.11 6.28 11.53
C ASN A 214 19.89 6.10 10.59
N LEU A 215 19.90 5.05 9.75
CA LEU A 215 18.80 4.76 8.85
C LEU A 215 17.52 4.43 9.65
N ARG A 216 16.45 5.14 9.30
CA ARG A 216 15.09 4.93 9.81
C ARG A 216 14.25 4.25 8.72
N GLY A 217 13.20 3.55 9.11
CA GLY A 217 12.27 2.94 8.17
C GLY A 217 11.54 3.99 7.33
N LEU A 218 11.73 3.94 6.01
CA LEU A 218 11.24 4.94 5.04
C LEU A 218 9.84 4.65 4.50
N GLY A 219 9.07 3.81 5.20
CA GLY A 219 7.67 3.49 4.86
C GLY A 219 6.62 4.34 5.58
N GLY A 220 7.02 5.28 6.45
CA GLY A 220 6.07 6.16 7.16
C GLY A 220 6.45 6.42 8.62
N ALA A 221 6.50 5.38 9.44
CA ALA A 221 6.67 5.51 10.90
C ALA A 221 8.06 6.00 11.35
N GLY A 222 9.08 5.92 10.49
CA GLY A 222 10.42 6.38 10.84
C GLY A 222 11.04 5.64 12.02
N PHE A 223 10.77 4.35 12.23
CA PHE A 223 11.40 3.63 13.34
C PHE A 223 12.87 3.25 13.00
N PRO A 224 13.85 3.34 13.92
CA PRO A 224 15.25 3.00 13.63
C PRO A 224 15.43 1.57 13.11
N SER A 225 16.03 1.41 11.93
CA SER A 225 16.09 0.11 11.22
C SER A 225 16.92 -0.92 12.00
N TRP A 226 18.06 -0.53 12.57
CA TRP A 226 18.93 -1.43 13.35
C TRP A 226 18.22 -2.01 14.59
N ARG A 227 17.35 -1.23 15.25
CA ARG A 227 16.58 -1.72 16.42
C ARG A 227 15.58 -2.79 16.03
N LYS A 228 14.94 -2.68 14.85
CA LYS A 228 14.06 -3.75 14.33
C LYS A 228 14.85 -5.04 14.12
N TRP A 229 16.05 -4.92 13.52
CA TRP A 229 16.91 -6.07 13.25
C TRP A 229 17.33 -6.76 14.55
N GLU A 230 17.80 -6.01 15.54
CA GLU A 230 18.14 -6.55 16.87
C GLU A 230 16.96 -7.26 17.52
N THR A 231 15.77 -6.63 17.49
CA THR A 231 14.56 -7.18 18.12
C THR A 231 14.20 -8.55 17.54
N VAL A 232 14.18 -8.67 16.20
CA VAL A 232 13.83 -9.91 15.50
C VAL A 232 14.95 -10.95 15.62
N ARG A 233 16.22 -10.53 15.45
CA ARG A 233 17.40 -11.41 15.56
C ARG A 233 17.54 -12.01 16.96
N ALA A 234 17.06 -11.33 18.00
CA ALA A 234 17.05 -11.84 19.37
C ALA A 234 15.99 -12.92 19.62
N GLN A 235 15.00 -13.10 18.75
CA GLN A 235 13.94 -14.11 18.93
C GLN A 235 14.40 -15.50 18.47
N PRO A 236 13.87 -16.59 19.03
CA PRO A 236 14.12 -17.94 18.49
C PRO A 236 13.58 -18.06 17.05
N GLY A 237 14.25 -18.85 16.21
CA GLY A 237 13.80 -19.16 14.86
C GLY A 237 12.66 -20.20 14.81
N PRO A 238 12.03 -20.41 13.64
CA PRO A 238 12.29 -19.73 12.37
C PRO A 238 11.83 -18.27 12.40
N ARG A 239 12.52 -17.42 11.63
CA ARG A 239 12.25 -15.96 11.53
C ARG A 239 11.86 -15.60 10.10
N HIS A 240 10.95 -14.65 9.97
CA HIS A 240 10.34 -14.26 8.72
C HIS A 240 10.66 -12.81 8.37
N MET A 241 10.50 -12.45 7.10
CA MET A 241 10.56 -11.07 6.64
C MET A 241 9.40 -10.77 5.70
N VAL A 242 8.90 -9.55 5.78
CA VAL A 242 7.93 -9.05 4.82
C VAL A 242 8.41 -7.72 4.25
N VAL A 243 8.40 -7.60 2.93
CA VAL A 243 8.68 -6.36 2.20
C VAL A 243 7.36 -5.76 1.81
N ASN A 244 7.03 -4.62 2.42
CA ASN A 244 5.82 -3.88 2.15
C ASN A 244 6.02 -2.99 0.91
N ILE A 245 5.40 -3.39 -0.19
CA ILE A 245 5.31 -2.66 -1.45
C ILE A 245 3.84 -2.30 -1.72
N ASP A 246 3.04 -2.14 -0.66
CA ASP A 246 1.69 -1.58 -0.70
C ASP A 246 1.76 -0.06 -0.57
N GLU A 247 2.37 0.60 -1.57
CA GLU A 247 2.52 2.06 -1.64
C GLU A 247 1.17 2.74 -1.93
N GLY A 248 0.26 2.67 -0.97
CA GLY A 248 -1.11 3.18 -1.07
C GLY A 248 -1.30 4.63 -0.58
N GLU A 249 -0.35 5.17 0.17
CA GLU A 249 -0.44 6.54 0.72
C GLU A 249 -0.52 7.58 -0.41
N VAL A 250 -1.56 8.42 -0.38
CA VAL A 250 -1.87 9.37 -1.46
C VAL A 250 -0.70 10.33 -1.66
N GLY A 251 -0.24 10.45 -2.92
CA GLY A 251 0.91 11.27 -3.25
C GLY A 251 2.26 10.54 -3.18
N THR A 252 2.29 9.30 -2.69
CA THR A 252 3.53 8.49 -2.65
C THR A 252 3.66 7.65 -3.92
N PHE A 253 4.86 7.63 -4.50
CA PHE A 253 5.20 6.84 -5.69
C PHE A 253 6.73 6.58 -5.79
N LYS A 254 7.44 6.70 -4.66
CA LYS A 254 8.90 6.55 -4.59
C LYS A 254 9.31 5.09 -4.58
N ASP A 255 8.52 4.21 -3.97
CA ASP A 255 8.83 2.78 -3.87
C ASP A 255 8.62 2.12 -5.24
N GLY A 256 7.54 2.47 -5.96
CA GLY A 256 7.37 2.12 -7.37
C GLY A 256 8.51 2.63 -8.24
N HIS A 257 8.94 3.89 -8.06
CA HIS A 257 10.10 4.45 -8.77
C HIS A 257 11.40 3.70 -8.46
N VAL A 258 11.68 3.39 -7.19
CA VAL A 258 12.87 2.64 -6.77
C VAL A 258 12.90 1.24 -7.40
N LEU A 259 11.77 0.55 -7.45
CA LEU A 259 11.73 -0.81 -7.98
C LEU A 259 11.88 -0.86 -9.51
N THR A 260 11.28 0.12 -10.19
CA THR A 260 11.20 0.18 -11.66
C THR A 260 12.34 0.95 -12.32
N SER A 261 13.23 1.58 -11.52
CA SER A 261 14.40 2.28 -12.03
C SER A 261 15.33 1.36 -12.81
N ALA A 262 15.82 1.83 -13.96
CA ALA A 262 16.80 1.11 -14.75
C ALA A 262 18.17 1.07 -14.05
N GLN A 263 18.59 2.20 -13.47
CA GLN A 263 19.79 2.28 -12.65
C GLN A 263 19.42 1.95 -11.20
N ALA A 264 20.09 0.97 -10.60
CA ALA A 264 19.89 0.63 -9.19
C ALA A 264 18.42 0.32 -8.85
N GLY A 265 17.74 -0.50 -9.66
CA GLY A 265 16.33 -0.85 -9.49
C GLY A 265 16.06 -1.99 -8.49
N ALA A 266 15.07 -2.82 -8.81
CA ALA A 266 14.75 -4.04 -8.07
C ALA A 266 15.97 -4.91 -7.68
N PRO A 267 17.01 -5.13 -8.53
CA PRO A 267 18.17 -5.93 -8.14
C PRO A 267 18.90 -5.40 -6.89
N GLN A 268 18.95 -4.08 -6.69
CA GLN A 268 19.57 -3.48 -5.50
C GLN A 268 18.71 -3.67 -4.24
N VAL A 269 17.39 -3.55 -4.37
CA VAL A 269 16.45 -3.87 -3.28
C VAL A 269 16.57 -5.33 -2.87
N LEU A 270 16.67 -6.23 -3.84
CA LEU A 270 16.82 -7.67 -3.62
C LEU A 270 18.15 -8.02 -2.95
N GLU A 271 19.25 -7.33 -3.27
CA GLU A 271 20.51 -7.48 -2.54
C GLU A 271 20.37 -7.04 -1.08
N GLY A 272 19.76 -5.88 -0.83
CA GLY A 272 19.46 -5.38 0.51
C GLY A 272 18.60 -6.36 1.33
N LEU A 273 17.59 -6.95 0.71
CA LEU A 273 16.76 -8.02 1.29
C LEU A 273 17.61 -9.22 1.72
N LEU A 274 18.51 -9.70 0.85
CA LEU A 274 19.36 -10.86 1.14
C LEU A 274 20.38 -10.57 2.26
N ILE A 275 20.92 -9.35 2.31
CA ILE A 275 21.78 -8.90 3.41
C ILE A 275 20.99 -8.91 4.73
N ALA A 276 19.79 -8.33 4.75
CA ALA A 276 18.93 -8.34 5.92
C ALA A 276 18.60 -9.77 6.36
N ALA A 277 18.26 -10.63 5.41
CA ALA A 277 17.95 -12.03 5.67
C ALA A 277 19.14 -12.78 6.29
N GLN A 278 20.34 -12.59 5.74
CA GLN A 278 21.55 -13.24 6.23
C GLN A 278 21.95 -12.76 7.63
N VAL A 279 21.84 -11.46 7.93
CA VAL A 279 22.22 -10.91 9.24
C VAL A 279 21.21 -11.26 10.33
N VAL A 280 19.92 -11.22 10.01
CA VAL A 280 18.84 -11.48 10.99
C VAL A 280 18.53 -12.98 11.10
N GLY A 281 18.97 -13.80 10.14
CA GLY A 281 18.69 -15.23 10.07
C GLY A 281 17.24 -15.48 9.70
N ILE A 282 16.81 -14.94 8.56
CA ILE A 282 15.46 -15.08 8.00
C ILE A 282 15.40 -16.29 7.08
N ASP A 283 14.39 -17.13 7.26
CA ASP A 283 14.19 -18.34 6.47
C ASP A 283 13.25 -18.10 5.27
N HIS A 284 12.27 -17.21 5.43
CA HIS A 284 11.24 -16.91 4.44
C HIS A 284 10.98 -15.41 4.31
N VAL A 285 10.84 -14.94 3.07
CA VAL A 285 10.53 -13.56 2.73
C VAL A 285 9.31 -13.48 1.83
N TRP A 286 8.36 -12.60 2.19
CA TRP A 286 7.23 -12.24 1.35
C TRP A 286 7.41 -10.83 0.81
N LEU A 287 7.37 -10.65 -0.51
CA LEU A 287 7.26 -9.34 -1.14
C LEU A 287 5.77 -9.10 -1.39
N TYR A 288 5.14 -8.21 -0.64
CA TYR A 288 3.73 -7.89 -0.81
C TYR A 288 3.60 -6.66 -1.70
N LEU A 289 3.15 -6.86 -2.94
CA LEU A 289 3.03 -5.84 -3.96
C LEU A 289 1.56 -5.49 -4.19
N ARG A 290 1.23 -4.20 -4.09
CA ARG A 290 -0.11 -3.71 -4.44
C ARG A 290 -0.52 -4.11 -5.85
N ASP A 291 -1.82 -4.29 -6.06
CA ASP A 291 -2.30 -4.78 -7.36
C ASP A 291 -2.02 -3.79 -8.49
N GLU A 292 -2.20 -2.49 -8.23
CA GLU A 292 -2.13 -1.41 -9.21
C GLU A 292 -0.77 -1.32 -9.92
N TYR A 293 0.28 -1.91 -9.33
CA TYR A 293 1.63 -1.98 -9.88
C TYR A 293 1.82 -3.21 -10.77
N HIS A 294 0.93 -3.37 -11.76
CA HIS A 294 0.92 -4.53 -12.65
C HIS A 294 2.22 -4.69 -13.45
N ASP A 295 2.81 -3.58 -13.91
CA ASP A 295 4.07 -3.56 -14.65
C ASP A 295 5.27 -3.89 -13.75
N ALA A 296 5.32 -3.31 -12.54
CA ALA A 296 6.32 -3.68 -11.55
C ALA A 296 6.20 -5.15 -11.11
N ARG A 297 5.00 -5.74 -11.11
CA ARG A 297 4.79 -7.17 -10.82
C ARG A 297 5.48 -8.06 -11.86
N VAL A 298 5.29 -7.74 -13.14
CA VAL A 298 5.93 -8.48 -14.25
C VAL A 298 7.45 -8.35 -14.15
N LEU A 299 7.95 -7.14 -13.90
CA LEU A 299 9.37 -6.87 -13.69
C LEU A 299 9.92 -7.69 -12.52
N LEU A 300 9.31 -7.59 -11.35
CA LEU A 300 9.77 -8.28 -10.14
C LEU A 300 9.77 -9.79 -10.28
N GLN A 301 8.76 -10.37 -10.94
CA GLN A 301 8.75 -11.81 -11.20
C GLN A 301 9.96 -12.23 -12.03
N ARG A 302 10.29 -11.49 -13.10
CA ARG A 302 11.48 -11.75 -13.92
C ARG A 302 12.78 -11.62 -13.12
N GLU A 303 12.89 -10.60 -12.28
CA GLU A 303 14.07 -10.41 -11.44
C GLU A 303 14.21 -11.50 -10.37
N LEU A 304 13.11 -12.00 -9.81
CA LEU A 304 13.12 -13.13 -8.87
C LEU A 304 13.52 -14.44 -9.56
N ASP A 305 13.06 -14.69 -10.78
CA ASP A 305 13.47 -15.85 -11.58
C ASP A 305 14.98 -15.81 -11.88
N THR A 306 15.48 -14.63 -12.26
CA THR A 306 16.91 -14.39 -12.47
C THR A 306 17.72 -14.58 -11.19
N LEU A 307 17.23 -14.03 -10.07
CA LEU A 307 17.87 -14.13 -8.77
C LEU A 307 17.96 -15.59 -8.32
N LYS A 308 16.92 -16.39 -8.54
CA LYS A 308 16.90 -17.82 -8.17
C LYS A 308 18.05 -18.60 -8.81
N VAL A 309 18.33 -18.37 -10.10
CA VAL A 309 19.47 -18.99 -10.80
C VAL A 309 20.79 -18.58 -10.17
N ARG A 310 20.93 -17.29 -9.82
CA ARG A 310 22.16 -16.75 -9.22
C ARG A 310 22.39 -17.25 -7.80
N LEU A 311 21.35 -17.34 -6.99
CA LEU A 311 21.42 -17.89 -5.64
C LEU A 311 21.81 -19.37 -5.67
N HIS A 312 21.36 -20.14 -6.66
CA HIS A 312 21.81 -21.52 -6.85
C HIS A 312 23.32 -21.59 -7.12
N ALA A 313 23.83 -20.74 -8.02
CA ALA A 313 25.27 -20.65 -8.28
C ALA A 313 26.07 -20.23 -7.04
N LEU A 314 25.60 -19.23 -6.29
CA LEU A 314 26.23 -18.78 -5.04
C LEU A 314 26.24 -19.89 -3.97
N THR A 315 25.17 -20.66 -3.83
CA THR A 315 25.10 -21.78 -2.87
C THR A 315 26.12 -22.87 -3.22
N ALA A 316 26.36 -23.12 -4.51
CA ALA A 316 27.41 -24.04 -4.95
C ALA A 316 28.83 -23.51 -4.65
N GLN A 317 29.03 -22.20 -4.76
CA GLN A 317 30.31 -21.55 -4.45
C GLN A 317 30.57 -21.42 -2.93
N TYR A 318 29.52 -21.25 -2.13
CA TYR A 318 29.58 -21.05 -0.69
C TYR A 318 28.69 -22.08 0.03
N PRO A 319 29.18 -23.30 0.31
CA PRO A 319 28.36 -24.40 0.86
C PRO A 319 27.72 -24.14 2.23
N GLY A 320 28.18 -23.12 2.98
CA GLY A 320 27.60 -22.69 4.25
C GLY A 320 26.49 -21.64 4.12
N TYR A 321 26.22 -21.14 2.92
CA TYR A 321 25.17 -20.17 2.65
C TYR A 321 23.85 -20.86 2.31
N SER A 322 22.78 -20.47 3.01
CA SER A 322 21.42 -20.90 2.70
C SER A 322 20.56 -19.65 2.47
N PRO A 323 20.19 -19.35 1.22
CA PRO A 323 19.34 -18.20 0.93
C PRO A 323 17.90 -18.45 1.44
N PRO A 324 17.17 -17.39 1.81
CA PRO A 324 15.78 -17.53 2.20
C PRO A 324 14.91 -17.95 1.01
N VAL A 325 13.76 -18.56 1.31
CA VAL A 325 12.68 -18.72 0.33
C VAL A 325 12.01 -17.37 0.11
N ILE A 326 11.85 -16.97 -1.15
CA ILE A 326 11.26 -15.67 -1.50
C ILE A 326 9.96 -15.90 -2.28
N GLU A 327 8.85 -15.35 -1.78
CA GLU A 327 7.52 -15.40 -2.43
C GLU A 327 7.05 -13.98 -2.76
N LEU A 328 6.62 -13.76 -4.00
CA LEU A 328 5.89 -12.55 -4.39
C LEU A 328 4.39 -12.77 -4.12
N ARG A 329 3.77 -11.85 -3.38
CA ARG A 329 2.33 -11.83 -3.09
C ARG A 329 1.69 -10.61 -3.71
N ARG A 330 0.56 -10.82 -4.37
CA ARG A 330 -0.24 -9.78 -5.01
C ARG A 330 -1.33 -9.33 -4.03
N GLY A 331 -1.34 -8.03 -3.71
CA GLY A 331 -2.46 -7.39 -3.01
C GLY A 331 -3.66 -7.22 -3.94
N ALA A 332 -4.79 -6.75 -3.39
CA ALA A 332 -6.05 -6.66 -4.14
C ALA A 332 -6.78 -5.32 -3.95
N GLY A 333 -6.01 -4.23 -3.80
CA GLY A 333 -6.50 -2.86 -3.71
C GLY A 333 -7.14 -2.54 -2.37
N ALA A 334 -6.33 -2.42 -1.30
CA ALA A 334 -6.81 -1.99 0.01
C ALA A 334 -5.70 -1.20 0.72
N TYR A 335 -5.86 0.12 0.87
CA TYR A 335 -4.83 0.99 1.48
C TYR A 335 -4.43 0.55 2.89
N ILE A 336 -5.38 0.00 3.65
CA ILE A 336 -5.11 -0.49 5.00
C ILE A 336 -4.06 -1.61 5.03
N CYS A 337 -3.87 -2.36 3.94
CA CYS A 337 -2.80 -3.35 3.83
C CYS A 337 -1.40 -2.73 3.79
N GLY A 338 -1.26 -1.40 3.71
CA GLY A 338 -0.01 -0.70 3.97
C GLY A 338 0.37 -0.72 5.46
N GLU A 339 -0.57 -0.97 6.37
CA GLU A 339 -0.28 -1.19 7.79
C GLU A 339 0.33 -2.57 8.00
N GLU A 340 1.43 -2.63 8.75
CA GLU A 340 2.29 -3.82 8.88
C GLU A 340 1.55 -5.11 9.26
N SER A 341 0.57 -5.04 10.16
CA SER A 341 -0.17 -6.21 10.62
C SER A 341 -1.36 -6.58 9.73
N ALA A 342 -2.03 -5.59 9.12
CA ALA A 342 -3.04 -5.83 8.10
C ALA A 342 -2.43 -6.49 6.85
N LEU A 343 -1.24 -6.05 6.44
CA LEU A 343 -0.45 -6.69 5.39
C LEU A 343 -0.23 -8.18 5.68
N ILE A 344 0.16 -8.49 6.92
CA ILE A 344 0.40 -9.86 7.35
C ILE A 344 -0.86 -10.71 7.28
N GLU A 345 -2.01 -10.18 7.73
CA GLU A 345 -3.29 -10.89 7.56
C GLU A 345 -3.59 -11.17 6.08
N SER A 346 -3.28 -10.22 5.19
CA SER A 346 -3.41 -10.42 3.74
C SER A 346 -2.48 -11.51 3.20
N VAL A 347 -1.19 -11.51 3.60
CA VAL A 347 -0.23 -12.59 3.27
C VAL A 347 -0.70 -13.95 3.76
N GLU A 348 -1.40 -14.01 4.90
CA GLU A 348 -1.99 -15.21 5.47
C GLU A 348 -3.33 -15.61 4.83
N GLY A 349 -3.74 -14.93 3.75
CA GLY A 349 -4.96 -15.24 3.00
C GLY A 349 -6.26 -14.73 3.64
N LYS A 350 -6.17 -13.79 4.58
CA LYS A 350 -7.32 -13.26 5.34
C LYS A 350 -7.68 -11.84 4.89
N ARG A 351 -8.72 -11.27 5.50
CA ARG A 351 -9.02 -9.82 5.40
C ARG A 351 -7.88 -9.03 6.04
N GLY A 352 -7.48 -7.92 5.41
CA GLY A 352 -6.44 -7.01 5.91
C GLY A 352 -6.88 -6.18 7.12
N LEU A 353 -7.27 -6.83 8.21
CA LEU A 353 -7.67 -6.18 9.45
C LEU A 353 -6.44 -6.02 10.36
N PRO A 354 -6.09 -4.80 10.80
CA PRO A 354 -4.99 -4.62 11.73
C PRO A 354 -5.13 -5.47 13.01
N ARG A 355 -4.03 -6.11 13.41
CA ARG A 355 -3.98 -6.90 14.64
C ARG A 355 -3.95 -5.98 15.86
N LEU A 356 -4.62 -6.41 16.93
CA LEU A 356 -4.48 -5.77 18.24
C LEU A 356 -3.06 -5.97 18.77
N LYS A 357 -2.41 -4.88 19.19
CA LYS A 357 -1.07 -4.89 19.80
C LYS A 357 -1.22 -4.61 21.30
N PRO A 358 -0.47 -5.27 22.20
CA PRO A 358 0.56 -6.30 21.96
C PRO A 358 -0.01 -7.71 21.65
N PRO A 359 0.79 -8.63 21.05
CA PRO A 359 2.22 -8.50 20.71
C PRO A 359 2.49 -7.70 19.43
N ILE A 360 3.70 -7.13 19.32
CA ILE A 360 4.16 -6.46 18.10
C ILE A 360 4.61 -7.47 17.03
N VAL A 361 4.60 -7.06 15.76
CA VAL A 361 4.97 -7.88 14.59
C VAL A 361 6.38 -8.47 14.70
N ALA A 362 7.32 -7.71 15.25
CA ALA A 362 8.69 -8.18 15.46
C ALA A 362 8.78 -9.45 16.33
N LEU A 363 7.76 -9.72 17.15
CA LEU A 363 7.65 -10.92 17.97
C LEU A 363 6.69 -11.94 17.36
N HIS A 364 5.51 -11.49 16.91
CA HIS A 364 4.46 -12.33 16.34
C HIS A 364 3.90 -11.69 15.06
N GLY A 365 4.53 -11.99 13.93
CA GLY A 365 4.13 -11.54 12.61
C GLY A 365 3.57 -12.67 11.76
N VAL A 366 4.15 -12.87 10.57
CA VAL A 366 3.69 -13.84 9.56
C VAL A 366 3.70 -15.25 10.14
N PHE A 367 2.53 -15.90 10.12
CA PHE A 367 2.26 -17.22 10.71
C PHE A 367 2.67 -17.31 12.19
N GLY A 368 2.54 -16.20 12.92
CA GLY A 368 2.88 -16.10 14.34
C GLY A 368 4.37 -16.16 14.64
N ARG A 369 5.24 -16.04 13.63
CA ARG A 369 6.70 -16.06 13.79
C ARG A 369 7.28 -14.64 13.93
N PRO A 370 8.44 -14.47 14.59
CA PRO A 370 9.16 -13.20 14.61
C PRO A 370 9.38 -12.69 13.19
N THR A 371 8.91 -11.49 12.89
CA THR A 371 8.90 -10.97 11.52
C THR A 371 9.55 -9.61 11.40
N LEU A 372 10.50 -9.48 10.48
CA LEU A 372 11.09 -8.22 10.09
C LEU A 372 10.27 -7.59 8.96
N ALA A 373 9.69 -6.40 9.17
CA ALA A 373 9.04 -5.66 8.09
C ALA A 373 9.85 -4.43 7.65
N HIS A 374 10.01 -4.30 6.33
CA HIS A 374 10.64 -3.15 5.67
C HIS A 374 9.87 -2.69 4.44
N ASN A 375 9.99 -1.42 4.10
CA ASN A 375 9.65 -0.93 2.76
C ASN A 375 10.88 -1.10 1.82
N PRO A 376 10.70 -1.14 0.49
CA PRO A 376 11.79 -1.40 -0.45
C PRO A 376 12.91 -0.35 -0.39
N GLU A 377 12.61 0.93 -0.19
CA GLU A 377 13.65 1.96 -0.12
C GLU A 377 14.59 1.76 1.08
N THR A 378 14.09 1.31 2.22
CA THR A 378 14.95 1.01 3.38
C THR A 378 15.97 -0.09 3.05
N LEU A 379 15.56 -1.10 2.27
CA LEU A 379 16.45 -2.18 1.82
C LEU A 379 17.41 -1.71 0.73
N TRP A 380 16.96 -0.85 -0.17
CA TRP A 380 17.76 -0.26 -1.23
C TRP A 380 19.02 0.46 -0.71
N TRP A 381 18.93 1.10 0.47
CA TRP A 381 20.06 1.78 1.09
C TRP A 381 21.13 0.86 1.67
N LEU A 382 20.83 -0.43 1.91
CA LEU A 382 21.75 -1.33 2.60
C LEU A 382 23.04 -1.58 1.80
N PRO A 383 22.99 -1.90 0.48
CA PRO A 383 24.22 -2.05 -0.29
C PRO A 383 25.06 -0.76 -0.33
N GLU A 384 24.42 0.41 -0.45
CA GLU A 384 25.11 1.71 -0.45
C GLU A 384 25.82 1.99 0.87
N ILE A 385 25.14 1.74 1.99
CA ILE A 385 25.69 1.90 3.34
C ILE A 385 26.92 1.00 3.53
N LEU A 386 26.88 -0.25 3.05
CA LEU A 386 28.00 -1.17 3.17
C LEU A 386 29.15 -0.89 2.20
N ALA A 387 28.86 -0.25 1.06
CA ALA A 387 29.85 0.17 0.10
C ALA A 387 30.65 1.40 0.59
N HIS A 388 29.98 2.37 1.21
CA HIS A 388 30.57 3.65 1.61
C HIS A 388 30.88 3.78 3.11
N GLY A 389 30.39 2.85 3.93
CA GLY A 389 30.40 2.93 5.39
C GLY A 389 29.18 3.68 5.93
N GLY A 390 28.68 3.27 7.10
CA GLY A 390 27.47 3.82 7.72
C GLY A 390 27.53 5.32 7.95
N ALA A 391 28.69 5.83 8.40
CA ALA A 391 28.87 7.26 8.63
C ALA A 391 28.64 8.12 7.37
N TRP A 392 28.86 7.58 6.17
CA TRP A 392 28.66 8.30 4.91
C TRP A 392 27.22 8.82 4.75
N LEU A 393 26.21 8.05 5.12
CA LEU A 393 24.84 8.53 4.99
C LEU A 393 24.61 9.75 5.90
N THR A 394 25.22 9.77 7.08
CA THR A 394 25.10 10.88 8.04
C THR A 394 25.88 12.14 7.67
N THR A 395 26.78 12.09 6.67
CA THR A 395 27.45 13.30 6.16
C THR A 395 26.54 14.14 5.26
N HIS A 396 25.37 13.62 4.91
CA HIS A 396 24.33 14.32 4.16
C HIS A 396 23.26 14.87 5.10
N GLY A 397 22.57 15.94 4.69
CA GLY A 397 21.46 16.51 5.44
C GLY A 397 21.50 18.03 5.49
N ARG A 398 20.41 18.64 5.98
CA ARG A 398 20.24 20.08 6.18
C ARG A 398 19.57 20.34 7.53
N ALA A 399 19.69 21.57 8.03
CA ALA A 399 19.02 22.02 9.26
C ALA A 399 19.23 21.07 10.47
N GLY A 400 20.44 20.50 10.62
CA GLY A 400 20.78 19.59 11.72
C GLY A 400 20.16 18.19 11.60
N ARG A 401 19.59 17.84 10.44
CA ARG A 401 19.08 16.51 10.10
C ARG A 401 20.13 15.74 9.30
N ASN A 402 20.05 14.41 9.35
CA ASN A 402 21.05 13.52 8.75
C ASN A 402 20.42 12.53 7.77
N GLY A 403 21.13 12.28 6.68
CA GLY A 403 20.76 11.31 5.65
C GLY A 403 20.18 11.93 4.39
N LEU A 404 19.90 11.05 3.44
CA LEU A 404 19.19 11.33 2.20
C LEU A 404 17.78 10.74 2.27
N ARG A 405 16.85 11.32 1.51
CA ARG A 405 15.46 10.85 1.36
C ARG A 405 15.05 10.96 -0.10
N ARG A 406 14.24 10.02 -0.57
CA ARG A 406 13.48 10.20 -1.81
C ARG A 406 12.13 10.84 -1.48
N PHE A 407 11.90 12.04 -2.01
CA PHE A 407 10.63 12.74 -1.88
C PHE A 407 9.77 12.50 -3.11
N SER A 408 8.53 12.06 -2.92
CA SER A 408 7.51 12.01 -3.98
C SER A 408 6.83 13.38 -4.06
N VAL A 409 7.17 14.19 -5.06
CA VAL A 409 6.64 15.54 -5.22
C VAL A 409 5.60 15.58 -6.33
N SER A 410 4.38 16.02 -6.00
CA SER A 410 3.27 16.14 -6.97
C SER A 410 2.40 17.38 -6.72
N GLY A 411 1.37 17.58 -7.55
CA GLY A 411 0.49 18.74 -7.47
C GLY A 411 1.00 19.91 -8.33
N ARG A 412 0.88 21.15 -7.83
CA ARG A 412 1.16 22.39 -8.58
C ARG A 412 2.66 22.75 -8.65
N VAL A 413 3.51 21.80 -9.04
CA VAL A 413 4.93 22.03 -9.34
C VAL A 413 5.20 21.89 -10.84
N ARG A 414 6.27 22.53 -11.34
CA ARG A 414 6.61 22.49 -12.76
C ARG A 414 7.06 21.10 -13.21
N GLN A 415 7.83 20.42 -12.37
CA GLN A 415 8.33 19.07 -12.62
C GLN A 415 7.94 18.18 -11.44
N PRO A 416 6.77 17.53 -11.48
CA PRO A 416 6.42 16.48 -10.53
C PRO A 416 7.34 15.26 -10.73
N GLY A 417 7.77 14.63 -9.64
CA GLY A 417 8.73 13.53 -9.72
C GLY A 417 9.19 12.99 -8.38
N VAL A 418 10.12 12.03 -8.43
CA VAL A 418 10.81 11.51 -7.25
C VAL A 418 12.19 12.14 -7.19
N TYR A 419 12.51 12.79 -6.08
CA TYR A 419 13.76 13.53 -5.92
C TYR A 419 14.55 13.01 -4.74
N LEU A 420 15.81 12.64 -4.97
CA LEU A 420 16.75 12.36 -3.91
C LEU A 420 17.29 13.68 -3.35
N ALA A 421 16.96 13.99 -2.10
CA ALA A 421 17.34 15.24 -1.46
C ALA A 421 17.81 15.00 -0.01
N PRO A 422 18.56 15.95 0.58
CA PRO A 422 18.96 15.87 1.99
C PRO A 422 17.76 15.83 2.93
N ALA A 423 17.84 15.01 3.97
CA ALA A 423 16.89 15.10 5.09
C ALA A 423 16.95 16.51 5.70
N GLY A 424 15.79 17.09 6.03
CA GLY A 424 15.70 18.44 6.58
C GLY A 424 15.71 19.57 5.53
N ILE A 425 15.70 19.24 4.24
CA ILE A 425 15.37 20.21 3.17
C ILE A 425 14.00 20.84 3.44
N THR A 426 13.83 22.12 3.14
CA THR A 426 12.51 22.77 3.27
C THR A 426 11.63 22.50 2.04
N LEU A 427 10.33 22.79 2.11
CA LEU A 427 9.47 22.67 0.94
C LEU A 427 9.90 23.64 -0.18
N ARG A 428 10.27 24.88 0.16
CA ARG A 428 10.70 25.86 -0.85
C ARG A 428 11.96 25.40 -1.56
N GLU A 429 12.97 24.96 -0.80
CA GLU A 429 14.20 24.39 -1.34
C GLU A 429 13.89 23.18 -2.24
N LEU A 430 13.01 22.28 -1.80
CA LEU A 430 12.62 21.12 -2.61
C LEU A 430 11.94 21.51 -3.93
N ILE A 431 11.05 22.51 -3.90
CA ILE A 431 10.37 23.00 -5.10
C ILE A 431 11.37 23.70 -6.04
N ASP A 432 12.19 24.60 -5.52
CA ASP A 432 13.05 25.47 -6.31
C ASP A 432 14.29 24.75 -6.85
N GLU A 433 14.92 23.89 -6.04
CA GLU A 433 16.15 23.19 -6.41
C GLU A 433 15.89 21.90 -7.21
N HIS A 434 14.75 21.23 -6.99
CA HIS A 434 14.49 19.91 -7.58
C HIS A 434 13.27 19.87 -8.51
N ALA A 435 12.15 20.50 -8.14
CA ALA A 435 10.91 20.44 -8.92
C ALA A 435 10.76 21.55 -9.98
N GLY A 436 11.79 22.38 -10.17
CA GLY A 436 11.82 23.44 -11.18
C GLY A 436 10.87 24.62 -10.88
N GLY A 437 10.49 24.83 -9.63
CA GLY A 437 9.56 25.86 -9.20
C GLY A 437 8.09 25.44 -9.25
N MET A 438 7.21 26.40 -8.93
CA MET A 438 5.76 26.22 -9.06
C MET A 438 5.34 26.03 -10.53
N ALA A 439 4.21 25.35 -10.74
CA ALA A 439 3.57 25.27 -12.05
C ALA A 439 3.18 26.68 -12.56
N ASP A 440 3.11 26.85 -13.88
CA ASP A 440 2.84 28.16 -14.49
C ASP A 440 1.49 28.74 -14.03
N GLY A 441 1.49 30.02 -13.65
CA GLY A 441 0.29 30.69 -13.13
C GLY A 441 -0.08 30.33 -11.68
N HIS A 442 0.71 29.49 -11.02
CA HIS A 442 0.50 29.13 -9.61
C HIS A 442 1.51 29.80 -8.67
N THR A 443 1.00 30.16 -7.50
CA THR A 443 1.79 30.56 -6.32
C THR A 443 1.45 29.63 -5.17
N LEU A 444 2.45 29.26 -4.36
CA LEU A 444 2.28 28.31 -3.26
C LEU A 444 1.20 28.81 -2.28
N TYR A 445 0.23 27.94 -1.99
CA TYR A 445 -0.86 28.22 -1.05
C TYR A 445 -0.82 27.29 0.15
N ALA A 446 -0.75 25.99 -0.11
CA ALA A 446 -0.72 24.95 0.89
C ALA A 446 0.06 23.74 0.38
N TYR A 447 0.34 22.79 1.27
CA TYR A 447 0.94 21.51 0.91
C TYR A 447 0.56 20.42 1.91
N LEU A 448 0.57 19.18 1.45
CA LEU A 448 0.42 18.01 2.31
C LEU A 448 1.79 17.40 2.53
N PRO A 449 2.42 17.58 3.70
CA PRO A 449 3.55 16.74 4.07
C PRO A 449 3.04 15.33 4.39
N GLY A 450 3.71 14.29 3.89
CA GLY A 450 3.37 12.90 4.21
C GLY A 450 2.11 12.33 3.57
N GLY A 451 1.55 13.00 2.56
CA GLY A 451 0.38 12.49 1.83
C GLY A 451 -0.96 12.78 2.53
N ALA A 452 -1.95 11.91 2.35
CA ALA A 452 -3.28 12.08 2.93
C ALA A 452 -3.24 12.14 4.46
N SER A 453 -2.38 11.31 5.07
CA SER A 453 -2.35 11.11 6.51
C SER A 453 -1.58 12.21 7.26
N GLY A 454 -0.69 12.94 6.60
CA GLY A 454 0.20 13.91 7.26
C GLY A 454 -0.37 15.32 7.46
N GLY A 455 -1.60 15.61 7.02
CA GLY A 455 -2.27 16.91 7.22
C GLY A 455 -2.06 17.93 6.10
N ILE A 456 -2.52 19.17 6.29
CA ILE A 456 -2.44 20.26 5.30
C ILE A 456 -1.79 21.49 5.93
N LEU A 457 -0.62 21.88 5.46
CA LEU A 457 0.13 23.02 5.99
C LEU A 457 0.06 24.22 5.04
N PRO A 458 -0.03 25.46 5.55
CA PRO A 458 -0.02 26.67 4.74
C PRO A 458 1.37 27.00 4.21
N ALA A 459 1.43 27.80 3.14
CA ALA A 459 2.68 28.32 2.55
C ALA A 459 3.59 29.04 3.56
N ALA A 460 3.03 29.56 4.66
CA ALA A 460 3.79 30.17 5.76
C ALA A 460 4.71 29.18 6.51
N LEU A 461 4.42 27.87 6.44
CA LEU A 461 5.21 26.80 7.05
C LEU A 461 6.10 26.08 6.02
N ALA A 462 6.29 26.62 4.82
CA ALA A 462 7.08 25.97 3.78
C ALA A 462 8.60 25.98 4.06
N ASP A 463 9.05 26.74 5.05
CA ASP A 463 10.46 26.81 5.49
C ASP A 463 10.75 25.87 6.68
N VAL A 464 9.75 25.13 7.16
CA VAL A 464 9.96 24.10 8.19
C VAL A 464 10.71 22.92 7.56
N PRO A 465 11.80 22.42 8.18
CA PRO A 465 12.57 21.29 7.66
C PRO A 465 11.70 20.03 7.46
N LEU A 466 11.81 19.37 6.31
CA LEU A 466 11.10 18.13 6.01
C LEU A 466 11.95 16.92 6.44
N ASP A 467 11.67 16.38 7.62
CA ASP A 467 12.17 15.08 8.09
C ASP A 467 11.29 14.55 9.23
N PHE A 468 11.54 13.31 9.67
CA PHE A 468 10.82 12.73 10.80
C PHE A 468 10.92 13.62 12.06
N ASP A 469 9.84 13.68 12.84
CA ASP A 469 9.73 14.40 14.12
C ASP A 469 9.87 15.94 14.05
N THR A 470 9.75 16.54 12.86
CA THR A 470 9.88 18.00 12.66
C THR A 470 8.54 18.74 12.56
N LEU A 471 7.47 18.03 12.16
CA LEU A 471 6.17 18.63 11.83
C LEU A 471 5.10 18.39 12.91
N ALA A 472 5.41 17.63 13.97
CA ALA A 472 4.44 17.21 14.98
C ALA A 472 3.79 18.40 15.71
N ASP A 473 4.55 19.45 16.00
CA ASP A 473 4.05 20.69 16.63
C ASP A 473 3.01 21.44 15.76
N HIS A 474 3.01 21.14 14.46
CA HIS A 474 2.05 21.65 13.48
C HIS A 474 0.87 20.71 13.26
N GLY A 475 0.76 19.61 14.01
CA GLY A 475 -0.29 18.59 13.84
C GLY A 475 -0.11 17.77 12.56
N ALA A 476 1.13 17.70 12.05
CA ALA A 476 1.46 17.09 10.78
C ALA A 476 2.67 16.15 10.91
N PHE A 477 2.91 15.32 9.89
CA PHE A 477 4.10 14.47 9.83
C PHE A 477 4.52 14.19 8.39
N ILE A 478 5.82 13.91 8.18
CA ILE A 478 6.36 13.72 6.82
C ILE A 478 6.14 12.31 6.26
N GLY A 479 5.89 11.32 7.13
CA GLY A 479 5.47 9.97 6.76
C GLY A 479 6.35 9.33 5.68
N SER A 480 5.71 8.97 4.57
CA SER A 480 6.30 8.32 3.39
C SER A 480 7.14 9.26 2.52
N MET A 481 7.45 10.49 2.97
CA MET A 481 8.13 11.53 2.19
C MET A 481 7.36 11.97 0.93
N ALA A 482 6.04 11.76 0.93
CA ALA A 482 5.14 12.35 -0.06
C ALA A 482 4.92 13.84 0.22
N VAL A 483 4.91 14.65 -0.83
CA VAL A 483 4.61 16.08 -0.78
C VAL A 483 3.66 16.41 -1.92
N VAL A 484 2.43 16.80 -1.57
CA VAL A 484 1.44 17.28 -2.56
C VAL A 484 1.33 18.79 -2.43
N VAL A 485 1.72 19.51 -3.48
CA VAL A 485 1.77 20.97 -3.51
C VAL A 485 0.47 21.55 -4.07
N MET A 486 -0.09 22.55 -3.39
CA MET A 486 -1.32 23.24 -3.78
C MET A 486 -1.04 24.71 -4.12
N GLY A 487 -1.71 25.21 -5.15
CA GLY A 487 -1.63 26.61 -5.57
C GLY A 487 -2.80 27.44 -5.04
N GLN A 488 -2.73 28.75 -5.26
CA GLN A 488 -3.74 29.75 -4.84
C GLN A 488 -5.14 29.58 -5.47
N HIS A 489 -5.27 28.74 -6.50
CA HIS A 489 -6.55 28.40 -7.13
C HIS A 489 -7.20 27.16 -6.50
N ASP A 490 -6.46 26.43 -5.67
CA ASP A 490 -6.95 25.25 -4.94
C ASP A 490 -7.44 25.67 -3.54
N LYS A 491 -8.33 24.87 -2.92
CA LYS A 491 -8.88 25.14 -1.58
C LYS A 491 -8.52 24.04 -0.60
N ALA A 492 -8.06 24.41 0.60
CA ALA A 492 -7.71 23.45 1.64
C ALA A 492 -8.95 22.65 2.11
N ARG A 493 -10.12 23.27 2.13
CA ARG A 493 -11.42 22.64 2.39
C ARG A 493 -11.74 21.51 1.42
N ASP A 494 -11.57 21.75 0.12
CA ASP A 494 -11.89 20.77 -0.93
C ASP A 494 -10.88 19.60 -0.87
N ALA A 495 -9.61 19.91 -0.57
CA ALA A 495 -8.60 18.90 -0.31
C ALA A 495 -8.97 18.03 0.91
N ALA A 496 -9.34 18.63 2.05
CA ALA A 496 -9.76 17.88 3.23
C ALA A 496 -10.97 16.97 2.96
N LEU A 497 -11.96 17.43 2.19
CA LEU A 497 -13.09 16.59 1.78
C LEU A 497 -12.67 15.42 0.89
N ASN A 498 -11.76 15.62 -0.06
CA ASN A 498 -11.22 14.55 -0.89
C ASN A 498 -10.51 13.48 -0.04
N LEU A 499 -9.64 13.91 0.87
CA LEU A 499 -8.89 13.00 1.74
C LEU A 499 -9.79 12.26 2.75
N MET A 500 -10.80 12.93 3.29
CA MET A 500 -11.75 12.28 4.21
C MET A 500 -12.62 11.25 3.51
N ARG A 501 -13.02 11.47 2.24
CA ARG A 501 -13.69 10.45 1.42
C ARG A 501 -12.79 9.25 1.16
N PHE A 502 -11.50 9.49 0.94
CA PHE A 502 -10.51 8.42 0.85
C PHE A 502 -10.43 7.61 2.15
N PHE A 503 -10.30 8.24 3.32
CA PHE A 503 -10.28 7.51 4.59
C PHE A 503 -11.59 6.80 4.92
N GLU A 504 -12.73 7.36 4.53
CA GLU A 504 -14.03 6.68 4.65
C GLU A 504 -14.07 5.39 3.82
N HIS A 505 -13.62 5.46 2.57
CA HIS A 505 -13.58 4.31 1.66
C HIS A 505 -12.56 3.25 2.11
N GLU A 506 -11.39 3.66 2.57
CA GLU A 506 -10.28 2.76 2.92
C GLU A 506 -10.31 2.25 4.38
N SER A 507 -11.31 2.66 5.16
CA SER A 507 -11.50 2.14 6.51
C SER A 507 -11.81 0.64 6.46
N CYS A 508 -10.98 -0.18 7.11
CA CYS A 508 -11.22 -1.63 7.22
C CYS A 508 -12.51 -2.02 7.99
N GLY A 509 -13.18 -1.04 8.61
CA GLY A 509 -14.45 -1.26 9.31
C GLY A 509 -14.35 -1.92 10.69
N GLN A 510 -13.14 -2.24 11.18
CA GLN A 510 -12.95 -2.99 12.43
C GLN A 510 -13.34 -2.21 13.69
N CYS A 511 -12.86 -0.98 13.85
CA CYS A 511 -13.13 -0.16 15.03
C CYS A 511 -14.18 0.92 14.76
N THR A 512 -15.13 1.08 15.70
CA THR A 512 -16.19 2.08 15.64
C THR A 512 -15.69 3.51 15.41
N PRO A 513 -14.69 4.04 16.14
CA PRO A 513 -14.27 5.43 15.97
C PRO A 513 -13.77 5.72 14.56
N CYS A 514 -13.01 4.81 13.95
CA CYS A 514 -12.61 4.95 12.55
C CYS A 514 -13.80 4.78 11.61
N ARG A 515 -14.50 3.64 11.66
CA ARG A 515 -15.59 3.28 10.72
C ARG A 515 -16.72 4.31 10.69
N ALA A 516 -17.22 4.71 11.86
CA ALA A 516 -18.32 5.65 11.95
C ALA A 516 -17.82 7.11 11.94
N GLY A 517 -16.61 7.36 12.48
CA GLY A 517 -16.08 8.71 12.57
C GLY A 517 -15.67 9.30 11.22
N THR A 518 -15.08 8.50 10.32
CA THR A 518 -14.77 8.98 8.96
C THR A 518 -16.04 9.38 8.21
N THR A 519 -17.07 8.54 8.23
CA THR A 519 -18.38 8.85 7.64
C THR A 519 -18.98 10.09 8.26
N LYS A 520 -18.95 10.20 9.60
CA LYS A 520 -19.52 11.37 10.27
C LYS A 520 -18.78 12.66 9.95
N ALA A 521 -17.46 12.61 9.89
CA ALA A 521 -16.63 13.75 9.51
C ALA A 521 -16.91 14.18 8.07
N VAL A 522 -17.03 13.24 7.11
CA VAL A 522 -17.40 13.55 5.72
C VAL A 522 -18.74 14.27 5.63
N GLU A 523 -19.77 13.82 6.36
CA GLU A 523 -21.07 14.51 6.41
C GLU A 523 -20.95 15.94 6.94
N LEU A 524 -20.20 16.14 8.04
CA LEU A 524 -20.08 17.44 8.70
C LEU A 524 -19.33 18.46 7.84
N ILE A 525 -18.22 18.05 7.20
CA ILE A 525 -17.38 18.97 6.42
C ILE A 525 -17.96 19.34 5.05
N GLN A 526 -19.02 18.68 4.61
CA GLN A 526 -19.80 19.09 3.44
C GLN A 526 -20.62 20.37 3.70
N ALA A 527 -20.96 20.66 4.96
CA ALA A 527 -21.73 21.86 5.31
C ALA A 527 -20.91 23.14 5.03
N PRO A 528 -21.51 24.21 4.46
CA PRO A 528 -20.79 25.46 4.15
C PRO A 528 -20.02 26.05 5.34
N VAL A 529 -20.57 25.92 6.55
CA VAL A 529 -19.91 26.26 7.81
C VAL A 529 -19.67 24.97 8.60
N TRP A 530 -18.45 24.79 9.09
CA TRP A 530 -18.08 23.59 9.85
C TRP A 530 -18.39 23.75 11.35
N ASP A 531 -18.92 22.69 11.97
CA ASP A 531 -19.10 22.62 13.42
C ASP A 531 -17.76 22.27 14.09
N ALA A 532 -16.93 23.28 14.34
CA ALA A 532 -15.59 23.11 14.86
C ALA A 532 -15.54 22.38 16.23
N PRO A 533 -16.41 22.69 17.22
CA PRO A 533 -16.45 21.94 18.48
C PRO A 533 -16.74 20.46 18.27
N LEU A 534 -17.76 20.12 17.47
CA LEU A 534 -18.13 18.72 17.23
C LEU A 534 -17.04 17.97 16.46
N LEU A 535 -16.42 18.61 15.45
CA LEU A 535 -15.30 18.03 14.71
C LEU A 535 -14.08 17.79 15.61
N ALA A 536 -13.80 18.69 16.56
CA ALA A 536 -12.72 18.53 17.52
C ALA A 536 -12.96 17.33 18.46
N GLU A 537 -14.18 17.18 18.99
CA GLU A 537 -14.57 16.01 19.79
C GLU A 537 -14.43 14.72 19.00
N LEU A 538 -14.93 14.70 17.76
CA LEU A 538 -14.84 13.55 16.88
C LEU A 538 -13.38 13.15 16.59
N SER A 539 -12.54 14.14 16.27
CA SER A 539 -11.13 13.96 15.96
C SER A 539 -10.35 13.40 17.16
N GLN A 540 -10.67 13.87 18.37
CA GLN A 540 -10.07 13.34 19.60
C GLN A 540 -10.44 11.87 19.82
N VAL A 541 -11.72 11.51 19.67
CA VAL A 541 -12.17 10.11 19.81
C VAL A 541 -11.51 9.20 18.78
N MET A 542 -11.36 9.67 17.54
CA MET A 542 -10.67 8.94 16.48
C MET A 542 -9.19 8.68 16.81
N ARG A 543 -8.48 9.68 17.34
CA ARG A 543 -7.09 9.54 17.80
C ARG A 543 -6.93 8.57 18.97
N ASP A 544 -7.78 8.68 19.97
CA ASP A 544 -7.59 7.93 21.22
C ASP A 544 -8.03 6.47 21.13
N ALA A 545 -9.06 6.18 20.32
CA ALA A 545 -9.75 4.88 20.35
C ALA A 545 -9.61 4.06 19.06
N SER A 546 -8.90 4.55 18.04
CA SER A 546 -8.63 3.76 16.83
C SER A 546 -7.53 2.72 17.06
N ILE A 547 -7.74 1.52 16.51
CA ILE A 547 -6.80 0.39 16.66
C ILE A 547 -5.45 0.64 15.95
N CYS A 548 -5.47 1.37 14.84
CA CYS A 548 -4.31 1.55 13.98
C CYS A 548 -4.12 3.01 13.54
N GLY A 549 -2.97 3.28 12.91
CA GLY A 549 -2.58 4.62 12.48
C GLY A 549 -3.54 5.28 11.48
N LEU A 550 -4.29 4.52 10.67
CA LEU A 550 -5.26 5.09 9.72
C LEU A 550 -6.31 5.90 10.47
N GLY A 551 -7.02 5.30 11.43
CA GLY A 551 -8.06 6.00 12.18
C GLY A 551 -7.52 7.12 13.06
N GLN A 552 -6.27 7.01 13.51
CA GLN A 552 -5.60 8.04 14.32
C GLN A 552 -5.21 9.26 13.48
N ALA A 553 -4.78 9.06 12.23
CA ALA A 553 -4.32 10.13 11.34
C ALA A 553 -5.44 10.69 10.43
N ALA A 554 -6.52 9.94 10.21
CA ALA A 554 -7.64 10.35 9.37
C ALA A 554 -8.18 11.77 9.69
N PRO A 555 -8.27 12.24 10.96
CA PRO A 555 -8.75 13.58 11.24
C PRO A 555 -7.78 14.73 10.88
N ASN A 556 -6.51 14.44 10.59
CA ASN A 556 -5.46 15.45 10.39
C ASN A 556 -5.79 16.48 9.31
N PRO A 557 -6.38 16.14 8.14
CA PRO A 557 -6.81 17.13 7.15
C PRO A 557 -7.86 18.11 7.67
N VAL A 558 -8.82 17.62 8.46
CA VAL A 558 -9.90 18.45 9.04
C VAL A 558 -9.32 19.42 10.07
N ASP A 559 -8.52 18.90 11.00
CA ASP A 559 -7.88 19.71 12.04
C ASP A 559 -6.93 20.77 11.43
N SER A 560 -6.24 20.41 10.35
CA SER A 560 -5.39 21.32 9.59
C SER A 560 -6.18 22.49 8.99
N VAL A 561 -7.33 22.22 8.39
CA VAL A 561 -8.19 23.27 7.82
C VAL A 561 -8.74 24.18 8.91
N LEU A 562 -9.24 23.63 10.02
CA LEU A 562 -9.72 24.43 11.15
C LEU A 562 -8.62 25.31 11.74
N ARG A 563 -7.38 24.81 11.84
CA ARG A 563 -6.25 25.53 12.42
C ARG A 563 -5.68 26.61 11.49
N PHE A 564 -5.47 26.30 10.22
CA PHE A 564 -4.68 27.14 9.31
C PHE A 564 -5.52 27.85 8.25
N PHE A 565 -6.71 27.35 7.95
CA PHE A 565 -7.60 27.88 6.91
C PHE A 565 -9.03 28.13 7.41
N PRO A 566 -9.26 28.70 8.62
CA PRO A 566 -10.60 28.88 9.18
C PRO A 566 -11.51 29.73 8.29
N HIS A 567 -10.92 30.68 7.55
CA HIS A 567 -11.61 31.53 6.58
C HIS A 567 -12.29 30.77 5.43
N GLU A 568 -11.88 29.53 5.13
CA GLU A 568 -12.53 28.70 4.10
C GLU A 568 -13.78 27.96 4.62
N VAL A 569 -13.95 27.88 5.94
CA VAL A 569 -14.95 27.00 6.58
C VAL A 569 -15.86 27.72 7.58
N GLY A 570 -15.75 29.05 7.67
CA GLY A 570 -16.61 29.88 8.53
C GLY A 570 -16.44 29.60 10.01
N ALA A 571 -15.27 29.11 10.41
CA ALA A 571 -14.91 28.75 11.79
C ALA A 571 -14.14 29.88 12.50
#